data_AF-A0A7S2TV95-F1
#
_entry.id   AF-A0A7S2TV95-F1
#
_cell.length_a   1.000
_cell.length_b   1.000
_cell.length_c   1.000
_cell.angle_alpha   90.00
_cell.angle_beta   90.00
_cell.angle_gamma   90.00
#
_symmetry.space_group_name_H-M   'P 1'
#
loop_
_entity.id
_entity.type
_entity.pdbx_description
1 polymer ?
#
loop_
_entity_poly.entity_id
_entity_poly.type
_entity_poly.pdbx_seq_one_letter_code
_entity_poly.pdbx_strand_id
1 'polypeptide(L)'
;MRKCGYMRKRGMYNKSYKRRFFRLYATDLAYSQNEKGEAKGVITLTGATLMPHPRENEENGFKIVASVKEGGRTYHIQAEDRKSAKAWIEAISMTRGILIEKSKGSLEAKAEKICAFEKVMSLYHGVECSSKPTADMHDSSRGASEGVRAESPESKSKANNYDQFRKAVGGDLMKSLWKAVDEDADGYLEPSESIEALRICFDVHCKAYEACLLDQMEAYYCNLPPNEMDCNLLDLTRECARKVLPGVLKQYKANIMTKDVYNRLHARMDKNKDGNVDESEFCEGFIEALASILAPFRAEVLRQARLKIQQLLREEIARQRADGDE
;
A
#
# COMPACT_ATOMS: atom_id res chain seq x y z
N MET A 1 -21.26 9.20 35.23
CA MET A 1 -20.43 10.23 34.57
C MET A 1 -19.30 9.51 33.83
N ARG A 2 -19.11 9.73 32.54
CA ARG A 2 -18.16 8.95 31.72
C ARG A 2 -16.81 9.66 31.53
N LYS A 3 -16.81 10.99 31.39
CA LYS A 3 -15.59 11.80 31.26
C LYS A 3 -15.89 13.24 31.64
N CYS A 4 -14.92 13.93 32.23
CA CYS A 4 -14.97 15.37 32.48
C CYS A 4 -13.59 15.99 32.27
N GLY A 5 -13.55 17.31 32.04
CA GLY A 5 -12.31 18.04 31.82
C GLY A 5 -12.53 19.33 31.06
N TYR A 6 -11.48 20.14 30.98
CA TYR A 6 -11.53 21.38 30.22
C TYR A 6 -11.34 21.13 28.72
N MET A 7 -12.12 21.85 27.93
CA MET A 7 -11.96 21.98 26.49
C MET A 7 -12.28 23.43 26.09
N ARG A 8 -11.88 23.82 24.88
CA ARG A 8 -12.24 25.10 24.28
C ARG A 8 -13.41 24.90 23.33
N LYS A 9 -14.42 25.75 23.43
CA LYS A 9 -15.61 25.74 22.57
C LYS A 9 -15.68 27.02 21.77
N ARG A 10 -15.92 26.92 20.47
CA ARG A 10 -16.18 28.09 19.62
C ARG A 10 -17.58 28.64 19.87
N GLY A 11 -17.70 29.96 19.97
CA GLY A 11 -19.00 30.63 19.99
C GLY A 11 -19.67 30.57 18.62
N MET A 12 -21.01 30.61 18.62
CA MET A 12 -21.82 30.55 17.39
C MET A 12 -21.75 31.89 16.63
N TYR A 13 -21.98 33.01 17.32
CA TYR A 13 -21.92 34.34 16.74
C TYR A 13 -20.50 34.93 16.82
N ASN A 14 -19.93 34.94 18.02
CA ASN A 14 -18.54 35.31 18.22
C ASN A 14 -17.66 34.07 18.06
N LYS A 15 -16.91 34.02 16.95
CA LYS A 15 -16.07 32.89 16.55
C LYS A 15 -14.84 32.64 17.45
N SER A 16 -14.68 33.40 18.55
CA SER A 16 -13.66 33.13 19.56
C SER A 16 -13.90 31.81 20.29
N TYR A 17 -12.80 31.14 20.61
CA TYR A 17 -12.80 29.96 21.46
C TYR A 17 -12.83 30.38 22.93
N LYS A 18 -13.70 29.74 23.72
CA LYS A 18 -13.79 29.95 25.17
C LYS A 18 -13.55 28.64 25.90
N ARG A 19 -12.66 28.65 26.89
CA ARG A 19 -12.43 27.51 27.78
C ARG A 19 -13.67 27.24 28.63
N ARG A 20 -14.12 26.00 28.67
CA ARG A 20 -15.30 25.53 29.42
C ARG A 20 -14.99 24.18 30.05
N PHE A 21 -15.57 23.92 31.21
CA PHE A 21 -15.49 22.60 31.82
C PHE A 21 -16.61 21.74 31.26
N PHE A 22 -16.28 20.64 30.62
CA PHE A 22 -17.22 19.71 30.01
C PHE A 22 -17.42 18.49 30.90
N ARG A 23 -18.65 17.98 30.92
CA ARG A 23 -19.02 16.76 31.62
C ARG A 23 -19.93 15.92 30.73
N LEU A 24 -19.52 14.67 30.50
CA LEU A 24 -20.28 13.69 29.73
C LEU A 24 -21.07 12.79 30.68
N TYR A 25 -22.40 12.89 30.59
CA TYR A 25 -23.35 12.10 31.37
C TYR A 25 -24.31 11.36 30.45
N ALA A 26 -24.23 10.02 30.41
CA ALA A 26 -25.07 9.20 29.54
C ALA A 26 -25.03 9.69 28.08
N THR A 27 -26.07 10.40 27.64
CA THR A 27 -26.24 10.98 26.30
C THR A 27 -25.98 12.47 26.20
N ASP A 28 -25.62 13.12 27.30
CA ASP A 28 -25.58 14.57 27.40
C ASP A 28 -24.16 15.05 27.66
N LEU A 29 -23.71 15.99 26.83
CA LEU A 29 -22.44 16.68 27.00
C LEU A 29 -22.70 18.10 27.49
N ALA A 30 -22.71 18.27 28.81
CA ALA A 30 -22.92 19.55 29.47
C ALA A 30 -21.62 20.34 29.57
N TYR A 31 -21.70 21.67 29.51
CA TYR A 31 -20.56 22.55 29.72
C TYR A 31 -20.86 23.72 30.65
N SER A 32 -19.91 24.05 31.53
CA SER A 32 -20.00 25.14 32.51
C SER A 32 -18.78 26.06 32.42
N GLN A 33 -18.82 27.17 33.16
CA GLN A 33 -17.67 28.09 33.21
C GLN A 33 -16.48 27.51 33.97
N ASN A 34 -16.75 26.74 35.03
CA ASN A 34 -15.76 26.12 35.88
C ASN A 34 -16.30 24.77 36.39
N GLU A 35 -15.43 23.98 37.04
CA GLU A 35 -15.74 22.62 37.46
C GLU A 35 -16.90 22.49 38.44
N LYS A 36 -17.23 23.51 39.24
CA LYS A 36 -18.35 23.47 40.21
C LYS A 36 -19.56 24.31 39.77
N GLY A 37 -19.48 24.95 38.62
CA GLY A 37 -20.51 25.87 38.14
C GLY A 37 -21.70 25.16 37.51
N GLU A 38 -22.79 25.89 37.41
CA GLU A 38 -24.00 25.47 36.69
C GLU A 38 -23.74 25.30 35.18
N ALA A 39 -24.52 24.42 34.56
CA ALA A 39 -24.43 24.17 33.14
C ALA A 39 -24.87 25.41 32.35
N LYS A 40 -23.98 25.94 31.52
CA LYS A 40 -24.28 27.03 30.56
C LYS A 40 -24.93 26.51 29.28
N GLY A 41 -24.89 25.21 29.07
CA GLY A 41 -25.55 24.55 27.96
C GLY A 41 -25.30 23.05 28.01
N VAL A 42 -26.16 22.34 27.30
CA VAL A 42 -26.13 20.89 27.14
C VAL A 42 -26.20 20.58 25.65
N ILE A 43 -25.40 19.62 25.21
CA ILE A 43 -25.44 19.08 23.85
C ILE A 43 -25.98 17.66 23.96
N THR A 44 -27.16 17.40 23.42
CA THR A 44 -27.71 16.03 23.39
C THR A 44 -27.03 15.27 22.27
N LEU A 45 -26.38 14.16 22.61
CA LEU A 45 -25.60 13.35 21.67
C LEU A 45 -26.45 12.32 20.93
N THR A 46 -27.67 12.04 21.41
CA THR A 46 -28.59 11.13 20.73
C THR A 46 -29.04 11.72 19.39
N GLY A 47 -28.69 11.03 18.30
CA GLY A 47 -28.93 11.48 16.93
C GLY A 47 -28.02 12.62 16.47
N ALA A 48 -27.04 13.02 17.27
CA ALA A 48 -25.99 13.95 16.86
C ALA A 48 -24.92 13.22 16.04
N THR A 49 -24.19 13.96 15.21
CA THR A 49 -23.06 13.45 14.43
C THR A 49 -21.75 13.97 14.99
N LEU A 50 -20.87 13.05 15.41
CA LEU A 50 -19.49 13.35 15.77
C LEU A 50 -18.61 13.31 14.53
N MET A 51 -17.84 14.37 14.33
CA MET A 51 -16.82 14.48 13.29
C MET A 51 -15.45 14.57 13.96
N PRO A 52 -14.64 13.49 13.95
CA PRO A 52 -13.35 13.45 14.63
C PRO A 52 -12.28 14.37 14.02
N HIS A 53 -12.46 14.79 12.77
CA HIS A 53 -11.43 15.49 12.00
C HIS A 53 -11.66 17.01 12.06
N PRO A 54 -10.68 17.78 12.56
CA PRO A 54 -10.72 19.23 12.48
C PRO A 54 -10.57 19.73 11.03
N ARG A 55 -10.85 21.01 10.80
CA ARG A 55 -10.39 21.67 9.55
C ARG A 55 -8.88 21.84 9.60
N GLU A 56 -8.25 22.05 8.44
CA GLU A 56 -6.93 22.68 8.36
C GLU A 56 -6.86 23.87 9.35
N ASN A 57 -5.90 23.85 10.27
CA ASN A 57 -5.65 24.82 11.35
C ASN A 57 -6.48 24.69 12.65
N GLU A 58 -7.27 23.63 12.87
CA GLU A 58 -7.93 23.37 14.17
C GLU A 58 -7.25 22.21 14.92
N GLU A 59 -5.97 22.36 15.30
CA GLU A 59 -5.22 21.35 16.07
C GLU A 59 -6.03 20.83 17.27
N ASN A 60 -6.04 19.51 17.47
CA ASN A 60 -6.77 18.85 18.57
C ASN A 60 -8.28 19.14 18.59
N GLY A 61 -8.85 19.53 17.45
CA GLY A 61 -10.25 19.89 17.27
C GLY A 61 -11.13 18.73 16.77
N PHE A 62 -12.40 18.78 17.12
CA PHE A 62 -13.45 17.93 16.56
C PHE A 62 -14.78 18.68 16.55
N LYS A 63 -15.77 18.17 15.80
CA LYS A 63 -17.10 18.79 15.71
C LYS A 63 -18.20 17.85 16.16
N ILE A 64 -19.25 18.43 16.73
CA ILE A 64 -20.50 17.74 17.00
C ILE A 64 -21.61 18.52 16.31
N VAL A 65 -22.31 17.89 15.38
CA VAL A 65 -23.51 18.44 14.75
C VAL A 65 -24.69 17.88 15.51
N ALA A 66 -25.40 18.72 16.26
CA ALA A 66 -26.60 18.30 16.97
C ALA A 66 -27.68 17.80 16.00
N SER A 67 -28.60 16.98 16.50
CA SER A 67 -29.66 16.43 15.66
C SER A 67 -30.53 17.54 15.05
N VAL A 68 -31.22 17.23 13.95
CA VAL A 68 -32.17 18.17 13.30
C VAL A 68 -33.25 18.62 14.28
N LYS A 69 -33.68 17.75 15.21
CA LYS A 69 -34.65 18.10 16.26
C LYS A 69 -34.14 19.19 17.20
N GLU A 70 -32.82 19.33 17.33
CA GLU A 70 -32.15 20.38 18.10
C GLU A 70 -31.68 21.55 17.23
N GLY A 71 -32.22 21.67 16.01
CA GLY A 71 -31.89 22.75 15.07
C GLY A 71 -30.58 22.58 14.31
N GLY A 72 -29.97 21.39 14.34
CA GLY A 72 -28.79 21.08 13.51
C GLY A 72 -27.53 21.88 13.88
N ARG A 73 -27.44 22.35 15.12
CA ARG A 73 -26.36 23.24 15.55
C ARG A 73 -25.00 22.54 15.54
N THR A 74 -24.02 23.16 14.88
CA THR A 74 -22.62 22.67 14.88
C THR A 74 -21.81 23.27 16.03
N TYR A 75 -21.20 22.38 16.82
CA TYR A 75 -20.30 22.70 17.90
C TYR A 75 -18.86 22.38 17.50
N HIS A 76 -18.02 23.40 17.43
CA HIS A 76 -16.57 23.23 17.28
C HIS A 76 -15.93 23.19 18.67
N ILE A 77 -15.24 22.09 18.96
CA ILE A 77 -14.61 21.80 20.24
C ILE A 77 -13.14 21.50 19.99
N GLN A 78 -12.27 22.01 20.85
CA GLN A 78 -10.82 21.80 20.81
C GLN A 78 -10.36 21.35 22.19
N ALA A 79 -9.66 20.22 22.26
CA ALA A 79 -9.06 19.73 23.50
C ALA A 79 -7.73 20.46 23.80
N GLU A 80 -7.16 20.23 24.97
CA GLU A 80 -5.90 20.89 25.37
C GLU A 80 -4.68 20.30 24.63
N ASP A 81 -4.76 19.03 24.25
CA ASP A 81 -3.72 18.30 23.53
C ASP A 81 -4.33 17.12 22.72
N ARG A 82 -3.49 16.46 21.92
CA ARG A 82 -3.91 15.34 21.04
C ARG A 82 -4.46 14.15 21.82
N LYS A 83 -3.81 13.80 22.94
CA LYS A 83 -4.18 12.66 23.78
C LYS A 83 -5.56 12.87 24.39
N SER A 84 -5.84 14.08 24.86
CA SER A 84 -7.13 14.47 25.42
C SER A 84 -8.19 14.56 24.33
N ALA A 85 -7.89 15.05 23.14
CA ALA A 85 -8.80 15.02 21.99
C ALA A 85 -9.24 13.59 21.66
N LYS A 86 -8.28 12.66 21.48
CA LYS A 86 -8.56 11.24 21.22
C LYS A 86 -9.42 10.63 22.33
N ALA A 87 -9.06 10.86 23.59
CA ALA A 87 -9.84 10.36 24.73
C ALA A 87 -11.26 10.94 24.82
N TRP A 88 -11.48 12.18 24.36
CA TRP A 88 -12.81 12.78 24.28
C TRP A 88 -13.63 12.19 23.13
N ILE A 89 -13.04 12.07 21.95
CA ILE A 89 -13.66 11.45 20.77
C ILE A 89 -14.08 10.01 21.11
N GLU A 90 -13.22 9.21 21.72
CA GLU A 90 -13.53 7.84 22.15
C GLU A 90 -14.70 7.81 23.15
N ALA A 91 -14.63 8.63 24.21
CA ALA A 91 -15.67 8.67 25.23
C ALA A 91 -17.05 9.09 24.66
N ILE A 92 -17.05 10.06 23.74
CA ILE A 92 -18.26 10.53 23.05
C ILE A 92 -18.78 9.45 22.09
N SER A 93 -17.89 8.78 21.34
CA SER A 93 -18.23 7.71 20.39
C SER A 93 -18.90 6.50 21.05
N MET A 94 -18.60 6.25 22.32
CA MET A 94 -19.25 5.18 23.10
C MET A 94 -20.68 5.56 23.57
N THR A 95 -21.15 6.77 23.28
CA THR A 95 -22.49 7.24 23.66
C THR A 95 -23.55 6.63 22.77
N ARG A 96 -24.61 6.08 23.38
CA ARG A 96 -25.68 5.42 22.63
C ARG A 96 -26.40 6.41 21.72
N GLY A 97 -26.52 6.04 20.44
CA GLY A 97 -27.28 6.78 19.45
C GLY A 97 -26.54 7.97 18.82
N ILE A 98 -25.25 8.16 19.11
CA ILE A 98 -24.43 9.10 18.34
C ILE A 98 -24.06 8.49 17.00
N LEU A 99 -24.08 9.30 15.94
CA LEU A 99 -23.60 8.94 14.62
C LEU A 99 -22.14 9.38 14.51
N ILE A 100 -21.28 8.55 13.92
CA ILE A 100 -19.88 8.90 13.67
C ILE A 100 -19.73 9.12 12.18
N GLU A 101 -19.40 10.35 11.78
CA GLU A 101 -19.07 10.63 10.39
C GLU A 101 -17.70 10.02 10.10
N LYS A 102 -17.71 8.96 9.30
CA LYS A 102 -16.48 8.42 8.71
C LYS A 102 -16.02 9.44 7.68
N SER A 103 -14.77 9.90 7.81
CA SER A 103 -14.21 10.90 6.91
C SER A 103 -14.34 10.45 5.45
N LYS A 104 -14.96 11.28 4.59
CA LYS A 104 -14.91 11.12 3.13
C LYS A 104 -13.47 11.15 2.62
N GLY A 105 -12.58 11.88 3.29
CA GLY A 105 -11.14 11.90 2.99
C GLY A 105 -10.48 10.51 3.04
N SER A 106 -10.93 9.59 3.90
CA SER A 106 -10.40 8.21 3.90
C SER A 106 -10.79 7.42 2.63
N LEU A 107 -11.92 7.75 2.00
CA LEU A 107 -12.38 7.11 0.76
C LEU A 107 -11.78 7.76 -0.47
N GLU A 108 -11.67 9.09 -0.50
CA GLU A 108 -11.00 9.84 -1.57
C GLU A 108 -9.50 9.56 -1.58
N ALA A 109 -8.81 9.56 -0.42
CA ALA A 109 -7.42 9.15 -0.33
C ALA A 109 -7.21 7.67 -0.70
N LYS A 110 -8.18 6.79 -0.39
CA LYS A 110 -8.15 5.40 -0.89
C LYS A 110 -8.36 5.34 -2.42
N ALA A 111 -9.23 6.17 -2.97
CA ALA A 111 -9.49 6.25 -4.40
C ALA A 111 -8.29 6.84 -5.15
N GLU A 112 -7.59 7.83 -4.60
CA GLU A 112 -6.33 8.35 -5.14
C GLU A 112 -5.21 7.31 -5.04
N LYS A 113 -5.12 6.54 -3.95
CA LYS A 113 -4.19 5.41 -3.84
C LYS A 113 -4.48 4.33 -4.91
N ILE A 114 -5.75 4.04 -5.19
CA ILE A 114 -6.17 3.11 -6.26
C ILE A 114 -5.87 3.70 -7.64
N CYS A 115 -6.14 4.99 -7.88
CA CYS A 115 -5.90 5.66 -9.15
C CYS A 115 -4.40 5.82 -9.45
N ALA A 116 -3.58 6.14 -8.45
CA ALA A 116 -2.12 6.14 -8.55
C ALA A 116 -1.59 4.74 -8.87
N PHE A 117 -2.15 3.71 -8.24
CA PHE A 117 -1.83 2.31 -8.55
C PHE A 117 -2.22 1.95 -10.00
N GLU A 118 -3.43 2.31 -10.45
CA GLU A 118 -3.88 2.07 -11.82
C GLU A 118 -3.00 2.79 -12.86
N LYS A 119 -2.55 4.01 -12.56
CA LYS A 119 -1.65 4.79 -13.42
C LYS A 119 -0.25 4.19 -13.50
N VAL A 120 0.27 3.64 -12.40
CA VAL A 120 1.52 2.86 -12.38
C VAL A 120 1.37 1.57 -13.20
N MET A 121 0.25 0.88 -13.05
CA MET A 121 -0.03 -0.33 -13.85
C MET A 121 -0.25 0.00 -15.33
N SER A 122 -0.85 1.14 -15.69
CA SER A 122 -1.01 1.54 -17.10
C SER A 122 0.32 1.89 -17.75
N LEU A 123 1.24 2.51 -17.01
CA LEU A 123 2.60 2.75 -17.48
C LEU A 123 3.34 1.42 -17.73
N TYR A 124 3.06 0.38 -16.93
CA TYR A 124 3.60 -0.96 -17.15
C TYR A 124 3.09 -1.62 -18.43
N HIS A 125 1.77 -1.55 -18.70
CA HIS A 125 1.18 -2.13 -19.92
C HIS A 125 1.48 -1.31 -21.18
N GLY A 126 1.80 -0.01 -21.05
CA GLY A 126 2.19 0.87 -22.16
C GLY A 126 3.64 0.70 -22.62
N VAL A 127 4.48 -0.06 -21.88
CA VAL A 127 5.79 -0.52 -22.36
C VAL A 127 5.57 -1.77 -23.22
N GLU A 128 4.76 -1.65 -24.27
CA GLU A 128 4.80 -2.64 -25.35
C GLU A 128 6.13 -2.46 -26.08
N CYS A 129 6.85 -3.57 -26.26
CA CYS A 129 8.01 -3.67 -27.14
C CYS A 129 7.66 -3.12 -28.52
N SER A 130 8.03 -1.88 -28.79
CA SER A 130 8.17 -1.34 -30.15
C SER A 130 9.38 -2.00 -30.83
N SER A 131 9.34 -3.31 -31.03
CA SER A 131 10.14 -4.00 -32.02
C SER A 131 9.21 -4.34 -33.19
N LYS A 132 9.05 -3.36 -34.10
CA LYS A 132 8.65 -3.73 -35.46
C LYS A 132 9.70 -4.70 -35.98
N PRO A 133 9.32 -5.87 -36.53
CA PRO A 133 10.28 -6.75 -37.16
C PRO A 133 10.83 -6.02 -38.39
N THR A 134 12.10 -5.61 -38.35
CA THR A 134 12.82 -5.22 -39.56
C THR A 134 13.06 -6.48 -40.37
N ALA A 135 12.15 -6.73 -41.31
CA ALA A 135 12.36 -7.70 -42.36
C ALA A 135 13.38 -7.11 -43.35
N ASP A 136 14.67 -7.28 -43.04
CA ASP A 136 15.75 -7.17 -44.03
C ASP A 136 16.66 -8.39 -43.85
N MET A 137 16.23 -9.50 -44.46
CA MET A 137 17.09 -10.61 -44.79
C MET A 137 17.72 -10.32 -46.15
N HIS A 138 19.02 -9.97 -46.16
CA HIS A 138 19.89 -10.23 -47.30
C HIS A 138 21.20 -10.89 -46.83
N ASP A 139 21.22 -12.19 -47.10
CA ASP A 139 22.32 -13.08 -47.48
C ASP A 139 23.74 -12.48 -47.61
N SER A 140 24.71 -13.02 -46.85
CA SER A 140 25.90 -13.72 -47.41
C SER A 140 26.95 -14.11 -46.36
N SER A 141 27.20 -15.43 -46.32
CA SER A 141 28.50 -16.12 -46.23
C SER A 141 29.48 -15.91 -45.05
N ARG A 142 29.66 -17.03 -44.33
CA ARG A 142 30.91 -17.70 -43.89
C ARG A 142 31.96 -16.93 -43.05
N GLY A 143 32.17 -17.46 -41.85
CA GLY A 143 33.45 -17.40 -41.13
C GLY A 143 33.34 -18.08 -39.77
N ALA A 144 33.86 -19.30 -39.65
CA ALA A 144 33.96 -20.00 -38.37
C ALA A 144 35.09 -19.37 -37.54
N SER A 145 34.75 -18.79 -36.39
CA SER A 145 35.70 -18.55 -35.31
C SER A 145 35.00 -18.71 -33.96
N GLU A 146 35.72 -19.33 -33.03
CA GLU A 146 35.30 -19.65 -31.66
C GLU A 146 34.87 -18.37 -30.92
N GLY A 147 33.58 -18.28 -30.62
CA GLY A 147 32.97 -17.10 -30.02
C GLY A 147 32.96 -17.16 -28.50
N VAL A 148 33.67 -16.22 -27.88
CA VAL A 148 33.30 -15.70 -26.56
C VAL A 148 31.86 -15.19 -26.68
N ARG A 149 30.93 -15.82 -25.94
CA ARG A 149 29.49 -15.49 -25.96
C ARG A 149 29.29 -14.09 -25.35
N ALA A 150 29.41 -13.06 -26.19
CA ALA A 150 29.00 -11.71 -25.84
C ALA A 150 27.49 -11.72 -25.61
N GLU A 151 27.05 -11.31 -24.42
CA GLU A 151 25.64 -11.13 -24.11
C GLU A 151 24.98 -10.19 -25.13
N SER A 152 23.88 -10.65 -25.75
CA SER A 152 23.10 -9.87 -26.71
C SER A 152 22.68 -8.52 -26.10
N PRO A 153 22.78 -7.39 -26.85
CA PRO A 153 22.37 -6.07 -26.40
C PRO A 153 20.93 -5.98 -25.86
N GLU A 154 20.03 -6.83 -26.35
CA GLU A 154 18.62 -6.88 -25.91
C GLU A 154 18.45 -7.40 -24.48
N SER A 155 19.30 -8.32 -24.03
CA SER A 155 19.23 -8.87 -22.66
C SER A 155 19.60 -7.83 -21.60
N LYS A 156 20.54 -6.92 -21.92
CA LYS A 156 20.93 -5.79 -21.07
C LYS A 156 19.86 -4.69 -21.03
N SER A 157 19.14 -4.49 -22.14
CA SER A 157 18.00 -3.55 -22.23
C SER A 157 16.86 -3.91 -21.27
N LYS A 158 16.46 -5.20 -21.22
CA LYS A 158 15.34 -5.64 -20.36
C LYS A 158 15.68 -5.62 -18.87
N ALA A 159 16.92 -5.96 -18.49
CA ALA A 159 17.38 -5.84 -17.11
C ALA A 159 17.38 -4.38 -16.61
N ASN A 160 17.67 -3.43 -17.50
CA ASN A 160 17.59 -2.00 -17.21
C ASN A 160 16.15 -1.52 -16.98
N ASN A 161 15.17 -2.07 -17.71
CA ASN A 161 13.75 -1.74 -17.55
C ASN A 161 13.19 -2.16 -16.19
N TYR A 162 13.59 -3.32 -15.66
CA TYR A 162 13.16 -3.74 -14.32
C TYR A 162 13.76 -2.87 -13.22
N ASP A 163 15.02 -2.46 -13.36
CA ASP A 163 15.68 -1.62 -12.35
C ASP A 163 15.15 -0.17 -12.39
N GLN A 164 14.82 0.33 -13.57
CA GLN A 164 14.09 1.59 -13.75
C GLN A 164 12.66 1.50 -13.17
N PHE A 165 11.94 0.42 -13.44
CA PHE A 165 10.61 0.17 -12.87
C PHE A 165 10.69 0.05 -11.34
N ARG A 166 11.67 -0.67 -10.79
CA ARG A 166 11.90 -0.79 -9.34
C ARG A 166 12.17 0.57 -8.72
N LYS A 167 12.94 1.44 -9.36
CA LYS A 167 13.23 2.80 -8.87
C LYS A 167 12.00 3.70 -8.94
N ALA A 168 11.26 3.68 -10.05
CA ALA A 168 10.05 4.47 -10.24
C ALA A 168 8.92 4.01 -9.31
N VAL A 169 8.63 2.71 -9.26
CA VAL A 169 7.55 2.15 -8.45
C VAL A 169 7.92 2.06 -6.98
N GLY A 170 9.17 1.77 -6.63
CA GLY A 170 9.59 1.75 -5.23
C GLY A 170 9.65 3.15 -4.62
N GLY A 171 10.24 4.10 -5.35
CA GLY A 171 10.45 5.47 -4.86
C GLY A 171 9.19 6.33 -4.94
N ASP A 172 8.56 6.44 -6.12
CA ASP A 172 7.47 7.39 -6.32
C ASP A 172 6.15 6.89 -5.73
N LEU A 173 5.91 5.57 -5.72
CA LEU A 173 4.73 5.02 -5.02
C LEU A 173 4.88 5.17 -3.51
N MET A 174 6.06 4.91 -2.94
CA MET A 174 6.26 5.13 -1.50
C MET A 174 6.17 6.59 -1.15
N LYS A 175 6.79 7.49 -1.90
CA LYS A 175 6.65 8.95 -1.72
C LYS A 175 5.20 9.40 -1.85
N SER A 176 4.44 8.87 -2.81
CA SER A 176 3.03 9.20 -2.98
C SER A 176 2.16 8.61 -1.86
N LEU A 177 2.46 7.40 -1.40
CA LEU A 177 1.80 6.79 -0.25
C LEU A 177 2.14 7.54 1.04
N TRP A 178 3.38 8.01 1.21
CA TRP A 178 3.80 8.82 2.35
C TRP A 178 3.14 10.17 2.30
N LYS A 179 3.19 10.88 1.17
CA LYS A 179 2.52 12.16 0.98
C LYS A 179 1.01 12.09 1.20
N ALA A 180 0.35 11.07 0.67
CA ALA A 180 -1.08 10.80 0.88
C ALA A 180 -1.42 10.30 2.30
N VAL A 181 -0.43 10.22 3.19
CA VAL A 181 -0.63 10.02 4.62
C VAL A 181 -0.11 11.22 5.43
N ASP A 182 0.88 11.95 4.92
CA ASP A 182 1.40 13.19 5.47
C ASP A 182 0.42 14.37 5.29
N GLU A 183 -0.50 14.29 4.32
CA GLU A 183 -1.60 15.25 4.13
C GLU A 183 -2.57 15.34 5.34
N ASP A 184 -2.49 14.41 6.32
CA ASP A 184 -3.17 14.54 7.63
C ASP A 184 -2.43 15.49 8.61
N ALA A 185 -1.39 16.20 8.16
CA ALA A 185 -0.66 17.28 8.83
C ALA A 185 0.12 16.92 10.11
N ASP A 186 0.21 15.63 10.46
CA ASP A 186 0.89 15.17 11.67
C ASP A 186 2.10 14.23 11.43
N GLY A 187 2.41 13.89 10.18
CA GLY A 187 3.58 13.11 9.77
C GLY A 187 3.67 11.70 10.39
N TYR A 188 2.60 11.18 10.99
CA TYR A 188 2.63 9.92 11.72
C TYR A 188 1.61 8.91 11.19
N LEU A 189 2.09 7.87 10.51
CA LEU A 189 1.27 6.70 10.21
C LEU A 189 0.95 5.92 11.49
N GLU A 190 -0.34 5.69 11.76
CA GLU A 190 -0.72 4.68 12.75
C GLU A 190 -0.21 3.30 12.29
N PRO A 191 0.25 2.42 13.19
CA PRO A 191 0.87 1.14 12.81
C PRO A 191 0.03 0.29 11.85
N SER A 192 -1.31 0.31 11.97
CA SER A 192 -2.21 -0.40 11.07
C SER A 192 -2.20 0.15 9.64
N GLU A 193 -2.00 1.45 9.48
CA GLU A 193 -1.94 2.12 8.17
C GLU A 193 -0.59 1.87 7.51
N SER A 194 0.49 1.85 8.31
CA SER A 194 1.80 1.40 7.81
C SER A 194 1.73 -0.04 7.31
N ILE A 195 1.11 -0.95 8.06
CA ILE A 195 0.95 -2.35 7.63
C ILE A 195 0.18 -2.45 6.32
N GLU A 196 -0.88 -1.66 6.15
CA GLU A 196 -1.66 -1.67 4.92
C GLU A 196 -0.87 -1.11 3.73
N ALA A 197 -0.12 -0.01 3.91
CA ALA A 197 0.77 0.52 2.89
C ALA A 197 1.86 -0.50 2.50
N LEU A 198 2.46 -1.16 3.48
CA LEU A 198 3.42 -2.25 3.28
C LEU A 198 2.82 -3.39 2.46
N ARG A 199 1.57 -3.77 2.76
CA ARG A 199 0.85 -4.81 2.04
C ARG A 199 0.63 -4.43 0.58
N ILE A 200 0.23 -3.19 0.32
CA ILE A 200 0.02 -2.67 -1.03
C ILE A 200 1.34 -2.69 -1.81
N CYS A 201 2.42 -2.13 -1.25
CA CYS A 201 3.74 -2.14 -1.88
C CYS A 201 4.23 -3.55 -2.17
N PHE A 202 3.99 -4.48 -1.24
CA PHE A 202 4.34 -5.87 -1.43
C PHE A 202 3.55 -6.53 -2.58
N ASP A 203 2.25 -6.27 -2.68
CA ASP A 203 1.41 -6.77 -3.76
C ASP A 203 1.83 -6.21 -5.13
N VAL A 204 2.19 -4.93 -5.20
CA VAL A 204 2.73 -4.30 -6.42
C VAL A 204 4.02 -4.99 -6.83
N HIS A 205 4.92 -5.22 -5.88
CA HIS A 205 6.21 -5.86 -6.13
C HIS A 205 6.05 -7.31 -6.59
N CYS A 206 5.07 -8.03 -6.05
CA CYS A 206 4.75 -9.39 -6.48
C CYS A 206 4.27 -9.43 -7.93
N LYS A 207 3.36 -8.52 -8.32
CA LYS A 207 2.85 -8.45 -9.70
C LYS A 207 3.94 -8.10 -10.70
N ALA A 208 4.78 -7.12 -10.36
CA ALA A 208 5.93 -6.76 -11.18
C ALA A 208 6.93 -7.90 -11.32
N TYR A 209 7.15 -8.63 -10.23
CA TYR A 209 8.02 -9.79 -10.22
C TYR A 209 7.45 -10.95 -11.04
N GLU A 210 6.16 -11.22 -10.96
CA GLU A 210 5.46 -12.22 -11.77
C GLU A 210 5.68 -11.98 -13.26
N ALA A 211 5.50 -10.74 -13.70
CA ALA A 211 5.68 -10.38 -15.10
C ALA A 211 7.15 -10.43 -15.54
N CYS A 212 8.09 -9.98 -14.71
CA CYS A 212 9.53 -10.13 -14.99
C CYS A 212 9.95 -11.61 -15.05
N LEU A 213 9.35 -12.47 -14.23
CA LEU A 213 9.60 -13.90 -14.26
C LEU A 213 9.20 -14.52 -15.60
N LEU A 214 8.02 -14.14 -16.10
CA LEU A 214 7.53 -14.59 -17.40
C LEU A 214 8.50 -14.16 -18.51
N ASP A 215 8.98 -12.92 -18.49
CA ASP A 215 9.97 -12.41 -19.46
C ASP A 215 11.30 -13.18 -19.40
N GLN A 216 11.80 -13.48 -18.19
CA GLN A 216 13.03 -14.25 -17.99
C GLN A 216 12.87 -15.68 -18.47
N MET A 217 11.70 -16.27 -18.24
CA MET A 217 11.39 -17.60 -18.75
C MET A 217 11.34 -17.57 -20.28
N GLU A 218 10.61 -16.65 -20.89
CA GLU A 218 10.60 -16.49 -22.35
C GLU A 218 12.01 -16.34 -22.92
N ALA A 219 12.84 -15.48 -22.33
CA ALA A 219 14.22 -15.30 -22.75
C ALA A 219 15.04 -16.60 -22.62
N TYR A 220 14.86 -17.37 -21.54
CA TYR A 220 15.52 -18.66 -21.37
C TYR A 220 15.12 -19.65 -22.47
N TYR A 221 13.82 -19.76 -22.76
CA TYR A 221 13.32 -20.68 -23.78
C TYR A 221 13.75 -20.25 -25.18
N CYS A 222 13.70 -18.96 -25.53
CA CYS A 222 14.20 -18.44 -26.82
C CYS A 222 15.70 -18.69 -27.04
N ASN A 223 16.46 -19.01 -26.00
CA ASN A 223 17.90 -19.33 -26.08
C ASN A 223 18.17 -20.84 -26.14
N LEU A 224 17.15 -21.69 -26.12
CA LEU A 224 17.31 -23.13 -26.35
C LEU A 224 17.65 -23.41 -27.83
N PRO A 225 18.36 -24.50 -28.13
CA PRO A 225 18.66 -24.88 -29.50
C PRO A 225 17.37 -25.02 -30.35
N PRO A 226 17.35 -24.61 -31.63
CA PRO A 226 16.16 -24.66 -32.49
C PRO A 226 15.52 -26.06 -32.60
N ASN A 227 16.35 -27.08 -32.47
CA ASN A 227 15.98 -28.50 -32.48
C ASN A 227 15.30 -28.98 -31.17
N GLU A 228 15.20 -28.15 -30.15
CA GLU A 228 14.55 -28.44 -28.87
C GLU A 228 13.30 -27.57 -28.61
N MET A 229 13.01 -26.62 -29.51
CA MET A 229 12.00 -25.59 -29.26
C MET A 229 10.80 -25.74 -30.20
N ASP A 230 9.81 -26.51 -29.77
CA ASP A 230 8.47 -26.46 -30.36
C ASP A 230 7.74 -25.22 -29.83
N CYS A 231 7.08 -24.45 -30.72
CA CYS A 231 6.21 -23.33 -30.35
C CYS A 231 5.18 -23.75 -29.28
N ASN A 232 4.72 -25.01 -29.32
CA ASN A 232 3.82 -25.57 -28.32
C ASN A 232 4.43 -25.62 -26.90
N LEU A 233 5.75 -25.80 -26.78
CA LEU A 233 6.46 -25.89 -25.51
C LEU A 233 6.53 -24.52 -24.80
N LEU A 234 6.64 -23.43 -25.58
CA LEU A 234 6.66 -22.07 -25.04
C LEU A 234 5.29 -21.70 -24.47
N ASP A 235 4.22 -21.99 -25.20
CA ASP A 235 2.85 -21.71 -24.74
C ASP A 235 2.45 -22.59 -23.55
N LEU A 236 2.86 -23.87 -23.55
CA LEU A 236 2.69 -24.77 -22.42
C LEU A 236 3.45 -24.29 -21.18
N THR A 237 4.67 -23.76 -21.36
CA THR A 237 5.45 -23.16 -20.27
C THR A 237 4.73 -21.93 -19.70
N ARG A 238 4.22 -21.04 -20.55
CA ARG A 238 3.45 -19.86 -20.12
C ARG A 238 2.21 -20.27 -19.33
N GLU A 239 1.49 -21.28 -19.81
CA GLU A 239 0.31 -21.79 -19.11
C GLU A 239 0.66 -22.40 -17.74
N CYS A 240 1.73 -23.19 -17.67
CA CYS A 240 2.23 -23.75 -16.41
C CYS A 240 2.65 -22.64 -15.43
N ALA A 241 3.35 -21.62 -15.90
CA ALA A 241 3.75 -20.48 -15.08
C ALA A 241 2.53 -19.74 -14.51
N ARG A 242 1.52 -19.43 -15.34
CA ARG A 242 0.27 -18.79 -14.89
C ARG A 242 -0.48 -19.61 -13.84
N LYS A 243 -0.43 -20.94 -13.89
CA LYS A 243 -1.08 -21.82 -12.90
C LYS A 243 -0.29 -21.91 -11.59
N VAL A 244 1.04 -21.91 -11.66
CA VAL A 244 1.92 -22.15 -10.49
C VAL A 244 2.18 -20.87 -9.71
N LEU A 245 2.40 -19.74 -10.39
CA LEU A 245 2.84 -18.50 -9.76
C LEU A 245 1.89 -17.96 -8.69
N PRO A 246 0.57 -17.91 -8.89
CA PRO A 246 -0.35 -17.42 -7.87
C PRO A 246 -0.28 -18.23 -6.56
N GLY A 247 -0.11 -19.55 -6.65
CA GLY A 247 0.00 -20.42 -5.47
C GLY A 247 1.28 -20.17 -4.68
N VAL A 248 2.42 -20.09 -5.39
CA VAL A 248 3.73 -19.79 -4.79
C VAL A 248 3.74 -18.38 -4.17
N LEU A 249 3.19 -17.37 -4.86
CA LEU A 249 3.07 -16.01 -4.35
C LEU A 249 2.12 -15.92 -3.14
N LYS A 250 1.01 -16.66 -3.13
CA LYS A 250 0.08 -16.71 -2.00
C LYS A 250 0.73 -17.31 -0.74
N GLN A 251 1.41 -18.43 -0.88
CA GLN A 251 2.18 -19.05 0.21
C GLN A 251 3.26 -18.08 0.71
N TYR A 252 3.87 -17.34 -0.21
CA TYR A 252 4.93 -16.42 0.11
C TYR A 252 4.45 -15.14 0.84
N LYS A 253 3.31 -14.58 0.42
CA LYS A 253 2.65 -13.45 1.10
C LYS A 253 2.34 -13.78 2.57
N ALA A 254 1.97 -15.03 2.86
CA ALA A 254 1.74 -15.49 4.23
C ALA A 254 3.04 -15.53 5.08
N ASN A 255 4.18 -15.83 4.47
CA ASN A 255 5.47 -15.96 5.17
C ASN A 255 6.17 -14.60 5.42
N ILE A 256 5.97 -13.61 4.56
CA ILE A 256 6.56 -12.28 4.74
C ILE A 256 5.81 -11.45 5.77
N MET A 257 4.50 -11.64 5.88
CA MET A 257 3.69 -11.00 6.91
C MET A 257 3.87 -11.67 8.28
N THR A 258 5.03 -12.26 8.53
CA THR A 258 5.40 -12.79 9.84
C THR A 258 5.74 -11.65 10.79
N LYS A 259 5.49 -11.90 12.07
CA LYS A 259 5.76 -10.96 13.16
C LYS A 259 7.22 -10.46 13.15
N ASP A 260 8.17 -11.29 12.71
CA ASP A 260 9.59 -10.94 12.66
C ASP A 260 9.95 -9.92 11.58
N VAL A 261 9.37 -10.04 10.38
CA VAL A 261 9.56 -9.03 9.32
C VAL A 261 8.99 -7.70 9.75
N TYR A 262 7.79 -7.73 10.33
CA TYR A 262 7.16 -6.54 10.91
C TYR A 262 8.02 -5.91 12.00
N ASN A 263 8.51 -6.69 12.97
CA ASN A 263 9.33 -6.20 14.07
C ASN A 263 10.64 -5.55 13.56
N ARG A 264 11.26 -6.11 12.51
CA ARG A 264 12.47 -5.53 11.91
C ARG A 264 12.20 -4.20 11.21
N LEU A 265 11.07 -4.09 10.49
CA LEU A 265 10.64 -2.84 9.87
C LEU A 265 10.28 -1.80 10.94
N HIS A 266 9.52 -2.20 11.96
CA HIS A 266 9.13 -1.34 13.07
C HIS A 266 10.33 -0.82 13.86
N ALA A 267 11.32 -1.67 14.14
CA ALA A 267 12.55 -1.25 14.83
C ALA A 267 13.37 -0.22 14.03
N ARG A 268 13.27 -0.23 12.69
CA ARG A 268 13.86 0.84 11.84
C ARG A 268 13.00 2.11 11.85
N MET A 269 11.67 1.98 11.83
CA MET A 269 10.75 3.11 11.96
C MET A 269 10.90 3.82 13.32
N ASP A 270 11.06 3.06 14.41
CA ASP A 270 11.27 3.60 15.75
C ASP A 270 12.56 4.44 15.85
N LYS A 271 13.61 4.08 15.09
CA LYS A 271 14.84 4.88 15.02
C LYS A 271 14.65 6.23 14.32
N ASN A 272 13.55 6.42 13.60
CA ASN A 272 13.22 7.67 12.93
C ASN A 272 12.17 8.52 13.68
N LYS A 273 11.73 8.08 14.87
CA LYS A 273 10.74 8.83 15.67
C LYS A 273 11.21 10.21 16.11
N ASP A 274 12.51 10.43 16.18
CA ASP A 274 13.09 11.71 16.60
C ASP A 274 13.20 12.72 15.44
N GLY A 275 12.74 12.38 14.24
CA GLY A 275 12.75 13.28 13.07
C GLY A 275 14.16 13.59 12.53
N ASN A 276 15.16 12.77 12.90
CA ASN A 276 16.56 13.01 12.57
C ASN A 276 17.00 12.39 11.23
N VAL A 277 16.17 11.58 10.59
CA VAL A 277 16.48 10.99 9.27
C VAL A 277 15.60 11.68 8.23
N ASP A 278 16.25 12.21 7.19
CA ASP A 278 15.56 12.79 6.03
C ASP A 278 14.57 11.76 5.42
N GLU A 279 13.44 12.24 4.92
CA GLU A 279 12.40 11.38 4.34
C GLU A 279 12.94 10.51 3.19
N SER A 280 13.88 11.04 2.40
CA SER A 280 14.52 10.29 1.30
C SER A 280 15.41 9.19 1.83
N GLU A 281 16.23 9.47 2.85
CA GLU A 281 17.12 8.49 3.48
C GLU A 281 16.32 7.38 4.18
N PHE A 282 15.19 7.73 4.81
CA PHE A 282 14.26 6.75 5.37
C PHE A 282 13.67 5.85 4.28
N CYS A 283 13.17 6.43 3.18
CA CYS A 283 12.61 5.67 2.07
C CYS A 283 13.65 4.74 1.42
N GLU A 284 14.87 5.21 1.20
CA GLU A 284 15.95 4.39 0.65
C GLU A 284 16.34 3.25 1.59
N GLY A 285 16.59 3.55 2.87
CA GLY A 285 16.91 2.53 3.87
C GLY A 285 15.77 1.52 4.08
N PHE A 286 14.52 1.95 3.91
CA PHE A 286 13.34 1.10 3.93
C PHE A 286 13.25 0.18 2.70
N ILE A 287 13.47 0.71 1.50
CA ILE A 287 13.51 -0.06 0.24
C ILE A 287 14.65 -1.08 0.28
N GLU A 288 15.82 -0.72 0.80
CA GLU A 288 16.94 -1.64 1.00
C GLU A 288 16.62 -2.74 2.02
N ALA A 289 15.94 -2.39 3.12
CA ALA A 289 15.46 -3.37 4.10
C ALA A 289 14.56 -4.41 3.43
N LEU A 290 13.56 -3.92 2.70
CA LEU A 290 12.63 -4.77 1.98
C LEU A 290 13.38 -5.61 0.94
N ALA A 291 14.27 -5.03 0.16
CA ALA A 291 15.04 -5.77 -0.85
C ALA A 291 15.87 -6.89 -0.22
N SER A 292 16.55 -6.61 0.89
CA SER A 292 17.35 -7.60 1.62
C SER A 292 16.48 -8.71 2.23
N ILE A 293 15.34 -8.34 2.83
CA ILE A 293 14.38 -9.31 3.38
C ILE A 293 13.81 -10.17 2.26
N LEU A 294 13.48 -9.61 1.10
CA LEU A 294 12.82 -10.30 0.00
C LEU A 294 13.78 -11.10 -0.89
N ALA A 295 15.08 -10.79 -0.92
CA ALA A 295 16.03 -11.42 -1.83
C ALA A 295 16.17 -12.95 -1.67
N PRO A 296 16.35 -13.53 -0.46
CA PRO A 296 16.44 -14.98 -0.28
C PRO A 296 15.19 -15.70 -0.80
N PHE A 297 14.05 -15.05 -0.66
CA PHE A 297 12.80 -15.65 -1.05
C PHE A 297 12.51 -15.53 -2.53
N ARG A 298 12.95 -14.47 -3.21
CA ARG A 298 12.91 -14.41 -4.68
C ARG A 298 13.60 -15.61 -5.29
N ALA A 299 14.80 -15.94 -4.80
CA ALA A 299 15.55 -17.10 -5.24
C ALA A 299 14.76 -18.41 -4.99
N GLU A 300 14.11 -18.54 -3.84
CA GLU A 300 13.31 -19.72 -3.50
C GLU A 300 12.02 -19.83 -4.33
N VAL A 301 11.32 -18.74 -4.56
CA VAL A 301 10.12 -18.67 -5.43
C VAL A 301 10.49 -19.07 -6.86
N LEU A 302 11.59 -18.53 -7.39
CA LEU A 302 12.16 -18.93 -8.68
C LEU A 302 12.46 -20.42 -8.74
N ARG A 303 13.12 -20.95 -7.70
CA ARG A 303 13.49 -22.36 -7.63
C ARG A 303 12.25 -23.26 -7.62
N GLN A 304 11.26 -22.94 -6.80
CA GLN A 304 9.99 -23.67 -6.67
C GLN A 304 9.20 -23.64 -7.99
N ALA A 305 9.05 -22.46 -8.59
CA ALA A 305 8.36 -22.29 -9.87
C ALA A 305 9.05 -23.10 -10.97
N ARG A 306 10.38 -23.00 -11.08
CA ARG A 306 11.17 -23.75 -12.08
C ARG A 306 11.00 -25.25 -11.92
N LEU A 307 11.11 -25.79 -10.70
CA LEU A 307 10.93 -27.22 -10.44
C LEU A 307 9.52 -27.68 -10.79
N LYS A 308 8.50 -26.90 -10.44
CA LYS A 308 7.12 -27.28 -10.71
C LYS A 308 6.78 -27.23 -12.20
N ILE A 309 7.29 -26.24 -12.91
CA ILE A 309 7.13 -26.12 -14.37
C ILE A 309 7.86 -27.27 -15.07
N GLN A 310 9.08 -27.59 -14.67
CA GLN A 310 9.82 -28.75 -15.19
C GLN A 310 9.07 -30.07 -14.95
N GLN A 311 8.43 -30.22 -13.79
CA GLN A 311 7.59 -31.39 -13.49
C GLN A 311 6.39 -31.46 -14.45
N LEU A 312 5.60 -30.39 -14.57
CA LEU A 312 4.40 -30.36 -15.42
C LEU A 312 4.75 -30.58 -16.91
N LEU A 313 5.86 -30.01 -17.38
CA LEU A 313 6.34 -30.23 -18.75
C LEU A 313 6.69 -31.70 -19.00
N ARG A 314 7.35 -32.38 -18.06
CA ARG A 314 7.64 -33.82 -18.18
C ARG A 314 6.37 -34.66 -18.22
N GLU A 315 5.38 -34.32 -17.38
CA GLU A 315 4.09 -35.00 -17.33
C GLU A 315 3.28 -34.80 -18.63
N GLU A 316 3.33 -33.61 -19.24
CA GLU A 316 2.67 -33.34 -20.51
C GLU A 316 3.35 -34.05 -21.68
N ILE A 317 4.69 -33.99 -21.76
CA ILE A 317 5.44 -34.71 -22.81
C ILE A 317 5.19 -36.22 -22.72
N ALA A 318 5.11 -36.76 -21.51
CA ALA A 318 4.77 -38.17 -21.30
C ALA A 318 3.36 -38.51 -21.80
N ARG A 319 2.37 -37.62 -21.57
CA ARG A 319 1.00 -37.78 -22.11
C ARG A 319 0.98 -37.75 -23.63
N GLN A 320 1.60 -36.74 -24.25
CA GLN A 320 1.65 -36.60 -25.71
C GLN A 320 2.30 -37.81 -26.40
N ARG A 321 3.31 -38.42 -25.78
CA ARG A 321 3.93 -39.65 -26.30
C ARG A 321 3.02 -40.87 -26.19
N ALA A 322 2.25 -40.97 -25.11
CA ALA A 322 1.31 -42.07 -24.93
C ALA A 322 0.16 -42.03 -25.96
N ASP A 323 -0.29 -40.82 -26.34
CA ASP A 323 -1.38 -40.63 -27.31
C ASP A 323 -0.93 -40.80 -28.78
N GLY A 324 0.37 -40.76 -29.06
CA GLY A 324 0.93 -40.85 -30.42
C GLY A 324 1.29 -42.26 -30.90
N ASP A 325 1.21 -43.26 -30.02
CA ASP A 325 1.50 -44.68 -30.31
C ASP A 325 0.23 -45.51 -30.62
N GLU A 326 -0.97 -44.89 -30.65
CA GLU A 326 -2.25 -45.49 -31.08
C GLU A 326 -2.58 -45.24 -32.58
#